data_AF-A0AAE5A667-F1
#
_entry.id   AF-A0AAE5A667-F1
#
_cell.length_a   1.000
_cell.length_b   1.000
_cell.length_c   1.000
_cell.angle_alpha   90.00
_cell.angle_beta   90.00
_cell.angle_gamma   90.00
#
_symmetry.space_group_name_H-M   'P 1'
#
loop_
_entity.id
_entity.type
_entity.pdbx_description
1 polymer ?
#
loop_
_entity_poly.entity_id
_entity_poly.type
_entity_poly.pdbx_seq_one_letter_code
_entity_poly.pdbx_strand_id
1 'polypeptide(L)' 'MAQTRLRIRVAAMREVRRGIDEGVFLIPDPRVAVLAIMSLAIDICRWYDPDGEFTPEELGDINADLVLRILRAPGY' A
#
# COMPACT_ATOMS: atom_id res chain seq x y z
N MET A 1 13.00 -12.84 -6.88
CA MET A 1 12.03 -11.94 -7.56
C MET A 1 10.57 -12.36 -7.32
N ALA A 2 10.08 -13.49 -7.85
CA ALA A 2 8.67 -13.90 -7.71
C ALA A 2 8.23 -14.16 -6.25
N GLN A 3 9.10 -14.80 -5.46
CA GLN A 3 8.81 -15.15 -4.07
C GLN A 3 8.78 -13.94 -3.11
N THR A 4 9.46 -12.86 -3.45
CA THR A 4 9.42 -11.62 -2.66
C THR A 4 8.11 -10.87 -2.89
N ARG A 5 7.68 -10.74 -4.16
CA ARG A 5 6.38 -10.12 -4.50
C ARG A 5 5.20 -10.85 -3.85
N LEU A 6 5.23 -12.19 -3.83
CA LEU A 6 4.18 -12.99 -3.19
C LEU A 6 4.09 -12.71 -1.69
N ARG A 7 5.23 -12.65 -0.99
CA ARG A 7 5.28 -12.36 0.45
C ARG A 7 4.71 -10.98 0.78
N ILE A 8 5.07 -9.97 0.00
CA ILE A 8 4.56 -8.60 0.18
C ILE A 8 3.04 -8.57 -0.02
N ARG A 9 2.53 -9.22 -1.08
CA ARG A 9 1.09 -9.28 -1.33
C ARG A 9 0.31 -9.99 -0.21
N VAL A 10 0.87 -11.08 0.32
CA VAL A 10 0.26 -11.81 1.46
C VAL A 10 0.24 -10.94 2.71
N ALA A 11 1.33 -10.23 3.00
CA ALA A 11 1.38 -9.30 4.13
C ALA A 11 0.35 -8.17 3.97
N ALA A 12 0.30 -7.52 2.81
CA ALA A 12 -0.68 -6.47 2.52
C ALA A 12 -2.12 -6.96 2.69
N MET A 13 -2.45 -8.15 2.15
CA MET A 13 -3.77 -8.74 2.32
C MET A 13 -4.13 -9.01 3.78
N ARG A 14 -3.17 -9.48 4.58
CA ARG A 14 -3.38 -9.72 6.00
C ARG A 14 -3.70 -8.43 6.75
N GLU A 15 -2.91 -7.37 6.53
CA GLU A 15 -3.12 -6.09 7.23
C GLU A 15 -4.43 -5.41 6.80
N VAL A 16 -4.76 -5.42 5.50
CA VAL A 16 -6.03 -4.88 4.99
C VAL A 16 -7.22 -5.64 5.58
N ARG A 17 -7.16 -6.98 5.60
CA ARG A 17 -8.23 -7.79 6.20
C ARG A 17 -8.38 -7.47 7.68
N ARG A 18 -7.28 -7.39 8.42
CA ARG A 18 -7.31 -7.03 9.85
C ARG A 18 -8.03 -5.70 10.08
N GLY A 19 -7.70 -4.65 9.31
CA GLY A 19 -8.35 -3.36 9.48
C GLY A 19 -9.84 -3.35 9.08
N ILE A 20 -10.25 -4.19 8.13
CA ILE A 20 -11.68 -4.40 7.83
C ILE A 20 -12.38 -5.09 9.01
N ASP A 21 -11.77 -6.15 9.54
CA ASP A 21 -12.33 -6.92 10.67
C ASP A 21 -12.42 -6.05 11.94
N GLU A 22 -11.49 -5.12 12.13
CA GLU A 22 -11.49 -4.11 13.20
C GLU A 22 -12.45 -2.93 12.92
N GLY A 23 -13.05 -2.86 11.73
CA GLY A 23 -13.96 -1.79 11.33
C GLY A 23 -13.30 -0.44 11.04
N VAL A 24 -11.97 -0.40 10.93
CA VAL A 24 -11.20 0.83 10.65
C VAL A 24 -10.94 1.06 9.16
N PHE A 25 -11.17 0.07 8.28
CA PHE A 25 -11.13 0.24 6.84
C PHE A 25 -12.48 -0.07 6.20
N LEU A 26 -12.93 0.79 5.29
CA LEU A 26 -14.29 0.75 4.72
C LEU A 26 -14.27 0.43 3.21
N ILE A 27 -13.53 -0.62 2.83
CA ILE A 27 -13.43 -1.08 1.43
C ILE A 27 -14.27 -2.35 1.19
N PRO A 28 -15.12 -2.42 0.14
CA PRO A 28 -15.94 -3.60 -0.14
C PRO A 28 -15.16 -4.86 -0.53
N ASP A 29 -14.05 -4.73 -1.25
CA ASP A 29 -13.22 -5.87 -1.69
C ASP A 29 -11.73 -5.65 -1.35
N PRO A 30 -11.18 -6.38 -0.36
CA PRO A 30 -9.77 -6.24 0.01
C PRO A 30 -8.81 -6.65 -1.10
N ARG A 31 -9.23 -7.50 -2.06
CA ARG A 31 -8.38 -7.91 -3.19
C ARG A 31 -8.10 -6.72 -4.11
N VAL A 32 -9.12 -5.88 -4.34
CA VAL A 32 -9.01 -4.69 -5.18
C VAL A 32 -8.12 -3.65 -4.50
N ALA A 33 -8.30 -3.45 -3.19
CA ALA A 33 -7.43 -2.57 -2.41
C ALA A 33 -5.97 -3.01 -2.46
N VAL A 34 -5.69 -4.30 -2.19
CA VAL A 34 -4.32 -4.83 -2.24
C VAL A 34 -3.73 -4.70 -3.64
N LEU A 35 -4.49 -4.93 -4.71
CA LEU A 35 -4.01 -4.73 -6.07
C LEU A 35 -3.59 -3.27 -6.31
N ALA A 36 -4.41 -2.30 -5.89
CA ALA A 36 -4.09 -0.88 -6.03
C ALA A 36 -2.85 -0.48 -5.22
N ILE A 37 -2.76 -0.92 -3.95
CA ILE A 37 -1.61 -0.69 -3.07
C ILE A 37 -0.31 -1.22 -3.72
N MET A 38 -0.36 -2.45 -4.24
CA MET A 38 0.79 -3.07 -4.88
C MET A 38 1.20 -2.33 -6.16
N SER A 39 0.24 -1.87 -6.97
CA SER A 39 0.52 -1.08 -8.16
C SER A 39 1.25 0.24 -7.82
N LEU A 40 0.80 0.96 -6.80
CA LEU A 40 1.46 2.19 -6.34
C LEU A 40 2.89 1.94 -5.85
N ALA A 41 3.09 0.93 -5.00
CA ALA A 41 4.40 0.61 -4.47
C ALA A 41 5.39 0.15 -5.57
N ILE A 42 4.90 -0.64 -6.54
CA ILE A 42 5.72 -1.09 -7.68
C ILE A 42 6.10 0.09 -8.57
N ASP A 43 5.19 1.04 -8.78
CA ASP A 43 5.46 2.20 -9.62
C ASP A 43 6.60 3.05 -9.03
N ILE A 44 6.58 3.33 -7.72
CA ILE A 44 7.68 4.01 -7.01
C ILE A 44 9.02 3.33 -7.30
N CYS A 45 9.11 2.02 -7.15
CA CYS A 45 10.35 1.29 -7.43
C CYS A 45 10.80 1.36 -8.90
N ARG A 46 9.91 1.65 -9.85
CA ARG A 46 10.24 1.75 -11.29
C ARG A 46 10.86 3.10 -11.65
N TRP A 47 10.42 4.18 -11.01
CA TRP A 47 10.85 5.53 -11.37
C TRP A 47 11.76 6.20 -10.33
N TYR A 48 11.90 5.63 -9.13
CA TYR A 48 12.75 6.19 -8.07
C TYR A 48 14.18 6.45 -8.56
N ASP A 49 14.67 7.65 -8.24
CA ASP A 49 16.02 8.12 -8.52
C ASP A 49 16.71 8.49 -7.19
N PRO A 50 17.83 7.83 -6.83
CA PRO A 50 18.59 8.15 -5.62
C PRO A 50 19.11 9.59 -5.55
N ASP A 51 19.32 10.25 -6.70
CA ASP A 51 19.75 11.65 -6.79
C ASP A 51 18.55 12.61 -6.97
N GLY A 52 17.32 12.08 -6.84
CA GLY A 52 16.07 12.81 -7.05
C GLY A 52 15.58 13.61 -5.84
N GLU A 53 14.36 14.14 -5.96
CA GLU A 53 13.75 15.04 -4.96
C GLU A 53 13.33 14.35 -3.66
N PHE A 54 13.00 13.05 -3.71
CA PHE A 54 12.45 12.33 -2.56
C PHE A 54 13.37 11.22 -2.09
N THR A 55 13.49 11.09 -0.77
CA THR A 55 14.10 9.93 -0.12
C THR A 55 13.15 8.72 -0.13
N PRO A 56 13.67 7.49 0.00
CA PRO A 56 12.84 6.29 0.13
C PRO A 56 11.85 6.36 1.30
N GLU A 57 12.27 6.95 2.42
CA GLU A 57 11.46 7.14 3.61
C GLU A 57 10.28 8.09 3.35
N GLU A 58 10.52 9.25 2.72
CA GLU A 58 9.45 10.19 2.35
C GLU A 58 8.43 9.57 1.39
N LEU A 59 8.91 8.81 0.40
CA LEU A 59 8.01 8.08 -0.51
C LEU A 59 7.22 7.00 0.21
N GLY A 60 7.79 6.37 1.23
CA GLY A 60 7.10 5.43 2.11
C GLY A 60 5.92 6.10 2.83
N ASP A 61 6.17 7.26 3.43
CA ASP A 61 5.16 8.03 4.17
C ASP A 61 4.06 8.55 3.24
N ILE A 62 4.42 9.12 2.09
CA ILE A 62 3.47 9.59 1.07
C ILE A 62 2.60 8.43 0.58
N ASN A 63 3.22 7.28 0.26
CA ASN A 63 2.49 6.14 -0.22
C ASN A 63 1.54 5.57 0.87
N ALA A 64 1.96 5.55 2.13
CA ALA A 64 1.10 5.15 3.24
C ALA A 64 -0.14 6.07 3.36
N ASP A 65 0.04 7.38 3.24
CA ASP A 65 -1.06 8.37 3.27
C ASP A 65 -2.09 8.11 2.15
N LEU A 66 -1.61 7.90 0.92
CA LEU A 66 -2.45 7.58 -0.23
C LEU A 66 -3.20 6.26 -0.04
N VAL A 67 -2.53 5.25 0.51
CA VAL A 67 -3.13 3.94 0.79
C VAL A 67 -4.24 4.04 1.85
N LEU A 68 -4.08 4.87 2.88
CA LEU A 68 -5.12 5.09 3.89
C LEU A 68 -6.39 5.70 3.27
N ARG A 69 -6.25 6.63 2.31
CA ARG A 69 -7.39 7.18 1.55
C ARG A 69 -8.06 6.12 0.68
N ILE A 70 -7.29 5.26 0.01
CA ILE A 70 -7.82 4.12 -0.77
C ILE A 70 -8.64 3.19 0.12
N LEU A 71 -8.14 2.93 1.34
CA LEU A 71 -8.77 2.06 2.33
C LEU A 71 -9.94 2.73 3.06
N ARG A 72 -10.17 4.03 2.82
CA ARG A 72 -11.19 4.85 3.51
C ARG A 72 -11.05 4.77 5.04
N ALA A 73 -9.82 4.88 5.51
CA ALA A 73 -9.53 4.96 6.93
C ALA A 73 -10.16 6.23 7.54
N PRO A 74 -10.71 6.21 8.76
CA PRO A 74 -11.19 7.41 9.44
C PRO A 74 -10.10 8.48 9.55
N GLY A 75 -10.46 9.74 9.28
CA GLY A 75 -9.53 10.87 9.28
C GLY A 75 -8.84 11.14 7.94
N TYR A 76 -9.23 10.42 6.89
CA TYR A 76 -8.75 10.57 5.51
C TYR A 76 -9.89 10.69 4.49
#